data_AF-A0A1V3L110-F1
#
_entry.id   AF-A0A1V3L110-F1
#
_cell.length_a   1.000
_cell.length_b   1.000
_cell.length_c   1.000
_cell.angle_alpha   90.00
_cell.angle_beta   90.00
_cell.angle_gamma   90.00
#
_symmetry.space_group_name_H-M   'P 1'
#
loop_
_entity.id
_entity.type
_entity.pdbx_description
1 polymer ?
#
loop_
_entity_poly.entity_id
_entity_poly.type
_entity_poly.pdbx_seq_one_letter_code
_entity_poly.pdbx_strand_id
1 'polypeptide(L)'
;MNLNATLIGQLISFALFVWFCMKFVWPPIIKAIETRQSQIANALASAEAAKKEQADTKLLAEEEISKAKIQAQEILDAANKRRNEVLDEVKTEAEELKAKIIEQGYAEVEAERKRVQEELRLKVASLAIAGAEKIVGRTIDEAANNDIIDKLVAEL
;
A
#
# COMPACT_ATOMS: atom_id res chain seq x y z
N MET A 1 -88.67 15.61 66.34
CA MET A 1 -87.32 15.24 66.80
C MET A 1 -86.56 16.55 66.93
N ASN A 2 -86.38 17.05 68.16
CA ASN A 2 -85.92 18.42 68.41
C ASN A 2 -84.45 18.57 68.00
N LEU A 3 -84.14 19.69 67.36
CA LEU A 3 -82.77 20.11 67.05
C LEU A 3 -82.05 20.34 68.39
N ASN A 4 -81.26 19.36 68.83
CA ASN A 4 -80.49 19.42 70.07
C ASN A 4 -79.09 19.97 69.81
N ALA A 5 -78.47 20.61 70.81
CA ALA A 5 -77.10 21.15 70.74
C ALA A 5 -76.04 20.10 70.32
N THR A 6 -76.33 18.81 70.49
CA THR A 6 -75.54 17.69 70.00
C THR A 6 -75.41 17.66 68.47
N LEU A 7 -76.45 18.08 67.73
CA LEU A 7 -76.42 18.13 66.26
C LEU A 7 -75.49 19.22 65.75
N ILE A 8 -75.45 20.38 66.44
CA ILE A 8 -74.51 21.48 66.14
C ILE A 8 -73.08 21.05 66.45
N GLY A 9 -72.83 20.42 67.60
CA GLY A 9 -71.51 19.89 67.96
C GLY A 9 -71.00 18.81 66.99
N GLN A 10 -71.90 17.95 66.50
CA GLN A 10 -71.56 16.93 65.50
C GLN A 10 -71.27 17.54 64.13
N LEU A 11 -71.97 18.60 63.74
CA LEU A 11 -71.73 19.33 62.48
C LEU A 11 -70.38 20.08 62.50
N ILE A 12 -70.02 20.69 63.63
CA ILE A 12 -68.70 21.32 63.83
C ILE A 12 -67.58 20.27 63.81
N SER A 13 -67.77 19.14 64.50
CA SER A 13 -66.80 18.04 64.49
C SER A 13 -66.61 17.44 63.09
N PHE A 14 -67.71 17.28 62.33
CA PHE A 14 -67.66 16.83 60.94
C PHE A 14 -66.95 17.84 60.04
N ALA A 15 -67.23 19.14 60.19
CA ALA A 15 -66.57 20.19 59.41
C ALA A 15 -65.06 20.24 59.68
N LEU A 16 -64.63 20.11 60.93
CA LEU A 16 -63.20 20.04 61.30
C LEU A 16 -62.53 18.78 60.73
N PHE A 17 -63.22 17.63 60.76
CA PHE A 17 -62.72 16.39 60.17
C PHE A 17 -62.55 16.49 58.66
N VAL A 18 -63.55 17.04 57.95
CA VAL A 18 -63.47 17.27 56.49
C VAL A 18 -62.33 18.23 56.16
N TRP A 19 -62.16 19.31 56.92
CA TRP A 19 -61.05 20.25 56.74
C TRP A 19 -59.69 19.58 56.93
N PHE A 20 -59.56 18.74 57.96
CA PHE A 20 -58.34 17.96 58.21
C PHE A 20 -58.06 16.96 57.09
N CYS A 21 -59.05 16.20 56.63
CA CYS A 21 -58.91 15.28 55.50
C CYS A 21 -58.53 16.01 54.20
N MET A 22 -59.14 17.16 53.92
CA MET A 22 -58.85 17.95 52.73
C MET A 22 -57.42 18.52 52.75
N LYS A 23 -56.92 18.91 53.93
CA LYS A 23 -55.56 19.46 54.08
C LYS A 23 -54.47 18.38 54.16
N PHE A 24 -54.72 17.25 54.83
CA PHE A 24 -53.67 16.28 55.14
C PHE A 24 -53.76 14.97 54.34
N VAL A 25 -54.95 14.53 53.94
CA VAL A 25 -55.15 13.22 53.30
C VAL A 25 -55.24 13.34 51.78
N TRP A 26 -55.94 14.35 51.26
CA TRP A 26 -56.08 14.56 49.82
C TRP A 26 -54.76 14.85 49.08
N PRO A 27 -53.90 15.77 49.57
CA PRO A 27 -52.65 16.11 48.87
C PRO A 27 -51.70 14.94 48.64
N PRO A 28 -51.41 14.05 49.61
CA PRO A 28 -50.52 12.91 49.36
C PRO A 28 -51.12 11.89 48.38
N ILE A 29 -52.44 11.71 48.35
CA ILE A 29 -53.11 10.80 47.40
C ILE A 29 -52.98 11.32 45.97
N ILE A 30 -53.33 12.59 45.74
CA ILE A 30 -53.21 13.20 44.41
C ILE A 30 -51.75 13.22 43.95
N LYS A 31 -50.82 13.59 44.84
CA LYS A 31 -49.39 13.57 44.53
C LYS A 31 -48.89 12.18 44.14
N ALA A 32 -49.37 11.12 44.80
CA ALA A 32 -48.99 9.75 44.44
C ALA A 32 -49.52 9.34 43.06
N ILE A 33 -50.74 9.76 42.70
CA ILE A 33 -51.34 9.53 41.38
C ILE A 33 -50.56 10.30 40.30
N GLU A 34 -50.33 11.59 40.50
CA GLU A 34 -49.57 12.44 39.58
C GLU A 34 -48.14 11.93 39.38
N THR A 35 -47.47 11.49 40.45
CA THR A 35 -46.12 10.92 40.37
C THR A 35 -46.12 9.68 39.48
N ARG A 36 -47.10 8.78 39.63
CA ARG A 36 -47.21 7.58 38.79
C ARG A 36 -47.52 7.94 37.33
N GLN A 37 -48.44 8.87 37.10
CA GLN A 37 -48.76 9.32 35.75
C GLN A 37 -47.56 9.96 35.06
N SER A 38 -46.83 10.84 35.76
CA SER A 38 -45.62 11.48 35.26
C SER A 38 -44.52 10.46 34.99
N GLN A 39 -44.31 9.48 35.88
CA GLN A 39 -43.34 8.39 35.66
C GLN A 39 -43.65 7.58 34.40
N ILE A 40 -44.92 7.21 34.19
CA ILE A 40 -45.35 6.45 33.00
C ILE A 40 -45.18 7.29 31.74
N ALA A 41 -45.59 8.56 31.76
CA ALA A 41 -45.46 9.47 30.63
C ALA A 41 -43.98 9.68 30.26
N ASN A 42 -43.12 9.93 31.25
CA ASN A 42 -41.68 10.10 31.05
C ASN A 42 -41.03 8.80 30.55
N ALA A 43 -41.40 7.65 31.10
CA ALA A 43 -40.89 6.37 30.64
C ALA A 43 -41.27 6.10 29.18
N LEU A 44 -42.53 6.34 28.80
CA LEU A 44 -43.00 6.17 27.43
C LEU A 44 -42.30 7.13 26.47
N ALA A 45 -42.19 8.42 26.82
CA ALA A 45 -41.49 9.42 26.02
C ALA A 45 -40.00 9.07 25.85
N SER A 46 -39.34 8.59 26.91
CA SER A 46 -37.94 8.16 26.83
C SER A 46 -37.77 6.93 25.94
N ALA A 47 -38.70 5.97 25.99
CA ALA A 47 -38.66 4.77 25.18
C ALA A 47 -38.87 5.09 23.69
N GLU A 48 -39.76 6.03 23.38
CA GLU A 48 -39.97 6.50 22.01
C GLU A 48 -38.77 7.28 21.48
N ALA A 49 -38.19 8.18 22.30
CA ALA A 49 -36.97 8.90 21.96
C ALA A 49 -35.80 7.92 21.72
N ALA A 50 -35.60 6.94 22.59
CA ALA A 50 -34.55 5.93 22.45
C ALA A 50 -34.74 5.06 21.20
N LYS A 51 -35.98 4.71 20.84
CA LYS A 51 -36.27 3.99 19.59
C LYS A 51 -35.94 4.82 18.37
N LYS A 52 -36.29 6.11 18.38
CA LYS A 52 -35.98 7.03 17.29
C LYS A 52 -34.47 7.23 17.16
N GLU A 53 -33.77 7.52 18.25
CA GLU A 53 -32.32 7.67 18.28
C GLU A 53 -31.60 6.39 17.81
N GLN A 54 -32.11 5.21 18.19
CA GLN A 54 -31.57 3.94 17.70
C GLN A 54 -31.75 3.80 16.18
N ALA A 55 -32.91 4.17 15.64
CA ALA A 55 -33.17 4.13 14.19
C ALA A 55 -32.25 5.10 13.45
N ASP A 56 -32.13 6.34 13.92
CA ASP A 56 -31.28 7.37 13.34
C ASP A 56 -29.80 6.96 13.39
N THR A 57 -29.34 6.42 14.52
CA THR A 57 -27.97 5.92 14.69
C THR A 57 -27.67 4.74 13.76
N LYS A 58 -28.63 3.84 13.55
CA LYS A 58 -28.47 2.73 12.59
C LYS A 58 -28.31 3.24 11.16
N LEU A 59 -29.13 4.21 10.76
CA LEU A 59 -29.02 4.82 9.42
C LEU A 59 -27.66 5.51 9.23
N LEU A 60 -27.21 6.28 10.22
CA LEU A 60 -25.88 6.91 10.18
C LEU A 60 -24.76 5.86 10.11
N ALA A 61 -24.85 4.79 10.89
CA ALA A 61 -23.86 3.71 10.85
C ALA A 61 -23.84 3.01 9.48
N GLU A 62 -24.99 2.75 8.86
CA GLU A 62 -25.09 2.18 7.52
C GLU A 62 -24.50 3.12 6.45
N GLU A 63 -24.77 4.42 6.55
CA GLU A 63 -24.15 5.43 5.69
C GLU A 63 -22.64 5.46 5.83
N GLU A 64 -22.11 5.49 7.06
CA GLU A 64 -20.67 5.52 7.31
C GLU A 64 -19.99 4.24 6.81
N ILE A 65 -20.62 3.07 6.98
CA ILE A 65 -20.11 1.81 6.40
C ILE A 65 -20.11 1.90 4.87
N SER A 66 -21.15 2.47 4.26
CA SER A 66 -21.22 2.64 2.81
C SER A 66 -20.12 3.57 2.30
N LYS A 67 -19.94 4.73 2.95
CA LYS A 67 -18.86 5.68 2.62
C LYS A 67 -17.48 5.05 2.78
N ALA A 68 -17.26 4.30 3.86
CA ALA A 68 -16.00 3.60 4.09
C ALA A 68 -15.71 2.55 3.00
N LYS A 69 -16.74 1.83 2.51
CA LYS A 69 -16.59 0.90 1.38
C LYS A 69 -16.23 1.61 0.07
N ILE A 70 -16.86 2.75 -0.21
CA ILE A 70 -16.54 3.56 -1.40
C ILE A 70 -15.09 4.04 -1.33
N GLN A 71 -14.68 4.62 -0.21
CA GLN A 71 -13.30 5.07 0.00
C GLN A 71 -12.29 3.93 -0.10
N ALA A 72 -12.62 2.75 0.45
CA ALA A 72 -11.76 1.58 0.33
C ALA A 72 -11.59 1.14 -1.13
N GLN A 73 -12.68 1.17 -1.92
CA GLN A 73 -12.62 0.87 -3.35
C GLN A 73 -11.78 1.90 -4.11
N GLU A 74 -11.96 3.19 -3.83
CA GLU A 74 -11.16 4.27 -4.43
C GLU A 74 -9.66 4.12 -4.12
N ILE A 75 -9.31 3.77 -2.87
CA ILE A 75 -7.94 3.49 -2.46
C ILE A 75 -7.38 2.28 -3.23
N LEU A 76 -8.17 1.21 -3.36
CA LEU A 76 -7.75 0.02 -4.09
C LEU A 76 -7.52 0.31 -5.58
N ASP A 77 -8.40 1.09 -6.19
CA ASP A 77 -8.31 1.48 -7.60
C ASP A 77 -7.11 2.40 -7.82
N ALA A 78 -6.88 3.37 -6.93
CA ALA A 78 -5.70 4.24 -6.97
C ALA A 78 -4.39 3.43 -6.79
N ALA A 79 -4.37 2.46 -5.87
CA ALA A 79 -3.22 1.59 -5.66
C ALA A 79 -2.94 0.70 -6.89
N ASN A 80 -3.97 0.14 -7.51
CA ASN A 80 -3.84 -0.65 -8.74
C ASN A 80 -3.33 0.19 -9.91
N LYS A 81 -3.86 1.42 -10.07
CA LYS A 81 -3.40 2.36 -11.09
C LYS A 81 -1.93 2.71 -10.86
N ARG A 82 -1.54 3.07 -9.63
CA ARG A 82 -0.16 3.40 -9.29
C ARG A 82 0.77 2.21 -9.51
N ARG A 83 0.34 0.99 -9.16
CA ARG A 83 1.10 -0.24 -9.41
C ARG A 83 1.37 -0.42 -10.90
N ASN A 84 0.36 -0.21 -11.75
CA ASN A 84 0.52 -0.35 -13.19
C ASN A 84 1.45 0.73 -13.76
N GLU A 85 1.32 1.98 -13.31
CA GLU A 85 2.23 3.07 -13.69
C GLU A 85 3.68 2.73 -13.33
N VAL A 86 3.93 2.25 -12.11
CA VAL A 86 5.27 1.83 -11.66
C VAL A 86 5.77 0.64 -12.49
N LEU A 87 4.91 -0.34 -12.80
CA LEU A 87 5.30 -1.48 -13.62
C LEU A 87 5.72 -1.04 -15.03
N ASP A 88 5.01 -0.09 -15.62
CA ASP A 88 5.33 0.44 -16.94
C ASP A 88 6.61 1.28 -16.91
N GLU A 89 6.79 2.12 -15.87
CA GLU A 89 8.03 2.87 -15.64
C GLU A 89 9.25 1.94 -15.52
N VAL A 90 9.15 0.89 -14.69
CA VAL A 90 10.22 -0.10 -14.52
C VAL A 90 10.49 -0.87 -15.81
N LYS A 91 9.46 -1.19 -16.62
CA LYS A 91 9.68 -1.83 -17.93
C LYS A 91 10.42 -0.92 -18.89
N THR A 92 10.07 0.36 -18.95
CA THR A 92 10.76 1.33 -19.79
C THR A 92 12.22 1.49 -19.35
N GLU A 93 12.47 1.67 -18.06
CA GLU A 93 13.83 1.75 -17.52
C GLU A 93 14.63 0.46 -17.78
N ALA A 94 14.01 -0.71 -17.65
CA ALA A 94 14.66 -1.98 -17.94
C ALA A 94 15.04 -2.14 -19.42
N GLU A 95 14.19 -1.71 -20.36
CA GLU A 95 14.53 -1.73 -21.78
C GLU A 95 15.63 -0.73 -22.13
N GLU A 96 15.65 0.46 -21.50
CA GLU A 96 16.74 1.43 -21.66
C GLU A 96 18.08 0.88 -21.11
N LEU A 97 18.06 0.30 -19.92
CA LEU A 97 19.25 -0.33 -19.32
C LEU A 97 19.76 -1.50 -20.17
N LYS A 98 18.85 -2.34 -20.68
CA LYS A 98 19.18 -3.44 -21.58
C LYS A 98 19.82 -2.93 -22.87
N ALA A 99 19.26 -1.89 -23.49
CA ALA A 99 19.85 -1.29 -24.69
C ALA A 99 21.26 -0.77 -24.41
N LYS A 100 21.47 -0.10 -23.27
CA LYS A 100 22.77 0.40 -22.84
C LYS A 100 23.79 -0.72 -22.58
N ILE A 101 23.37 -1.81 -21.94
CA ILE A 101 24.23 -2.98 -21.71
C ILE A 101 24.64 -3.62 -23.04
N ILE A 102 23.71 -3.74 -23.99
CA ILE A 102 24.00 -4.28 -25.32
C ILE A 102 25.00 -3.39 -26.07
N GLU A 103 24.81 -2.07 -26.04
CA GLU A 103 25.73 -1.10 -26.65
C GLU A 103 27.14 -1.19 -26.04
N GLN A 104 27.22 -1.26 -24.71
CA GLN A 104 28.49 -1.47 -24.00
C GLN A 104 29.15 -2.80 -24.38
N GLY A 105 28.37 -3.88 -24.48
CA GLY A 105 28.86 -5.18 -24.92
C GLY A 105 29.42 -5.16 -26.34
N TYR A 106 28.77 -4.47 -27.28
CA TYR A 106 29.31 -4.27 -28.62
C TYR A 106 30.62 -3.48 -28.61
N ALA A 107 30.71 -2.43 -27.80
CA ALA A 107 31.93 -1.64 -27.66
C ALA A 107 33.10 -2.47 -27.08
N GLU A 108 32.82 -3.30 -26.08
CA GLU A 108 33.82 -4.20 -25.48
C GLU A 108 34.29 -5.28 -26.47
N VAL A 109 33.35 -5.89 -27.22
CA VAL A 109 33.69 -6.85 -28.28
C VAL A 109 34.54 -6.20 -29.38
N GLU A 110 34.23 -4.97 -29.79
CA GLU A 110 35.01 -4.27 -30.82
C GLU A 110 36.42 -3.93 -30.31
N ALA A 111 36.56 -3.52 -29.05
CA ALA A 111 37.86 -3.31 -28.41
C ALA A 111 38.68 -4.61 -28.34
N GLU A 112 38.04 -5.71 -27.94
CA GLU A 112 38.67 -7.02 -27.87
C GLU A 112 39.10 -7.53 -29.25
N ARG A 113 38.28 -7.33 -30.29
CA ARG A 113 38.64 -7.67 -31.68
C ARG A 113 39.89 -6.92 -32.14
N LYS A 114 40.02 -5.63 -31.81
CA LYS A 114 41.23 -4.85 -32.13
C LYS A 114 42.45 -5.40 -31.41
N ARG A 115 42.32 -5.71 -30.12
CA ARG A 115 43.40 -6.33 -29.32
C ARG A 115 43.86 -7.66 -29.91
N VAL A 116 42.91 -8.53 -30.26
CA VAL A 116 43.19 -9.84 -30.89
C VAL A 116 43.82 -9.67 -32.27
N GLN A 117 43.40 -8.69 -33.07
CA GLN A 117 44.04 -8.38 -34.37
C GLN A 117 45.49 -7.92 -34.21
N GLU A 118 45.79 -7.09 -33.21
CA GLU A 118 47.16 -6.67 -32.90
C GLU A 118 48.03 -7.86 -32.47
N GLU A 119 47.50 -8.74 -31.61
CA GLU A 119 48.20 -9.97 -31.20
C GLU A 119 48.46 -10.92 -32.40
N LEU A 120 47.47 -11.07 -33.28
CA LEU A 120 47.60 -11.83 -34.53
C LEU A 120 48.67 -11.23 -35.46
N ARG A 121 48.73 -9.90 -35.60
CA ARG A 121 49.78 -9.25 -36.41
C ARG A 121 51.18 -9.56 -35.89
N LEU A 122 51.38 -9.53 -34.58
CA LEU A 122 52.67 -9.90 -33.96
C LEU A 122 53.02 -11.37 -34.22
N LYS A 123 52.05 -12.29 -34.04
CA LYS A 123 52.25 -13.71 -34.33
C LYS A 123 52.55 -13.98 -35.81
N VAL A 124 51.83 -13.33 -36.73
CA VAL A 124 52.05 -13.46 -38.17
C VAL A 124 53.42 -12.92 -38.58
N ALA A 125 53.86 -11.78 -38.03
CA ALA A 125 55.20 -11.26 -38.27
C ALA A 125 56.29 -12.25 -37.82
N SER A 126 56.12 -12.87 -36.64
CA SER A 126 57.05 -13.90 -36.16
C SER A 126 57.09 -15.15 -37.06
N LEU A 127 55.92 -15.60 -37.54
CA LEU A 127 55.79 -16.72 -38.47
C LEU A 127 56.37 -16.40 -39.84
N ALA A 128 56.23 -15.17 -40.32
CA ALA A 128 56.81 -14.71 -41.59
C ALA A 128 58.34 -14.68 -41.53
N ILE A 129 58.94 -14.24 -40.41
CA ILE A 129 60.39 -14.29 -40.19
C ILE A 129 60.86 -15.76 -40.15
N ALA A 130 60.21 -16.62 -39.36
CA ALA A 130 60.56 -18.04 -39.30
C ALA A 130 60.40 -18.75 -40.66
N GLY A 131 59.40 -18.37 -41.46
CA GLY A 131 59.19 -18.84 -42.82
C GLY A 131 60.30 -18.36 -43.77
N ALA A 132 60.69 -17.10 -43.68
CA ALA A 132 61.80 -16.53 -44.45
C ALA A 132 63.14 -17.19 -44.09
N GLU A 133 63.43 -17.39 -42.80
CA GLU A 133 64.61 -18.13 -42.33
C GLU A 133 64.64 -19.56 -42.89
N LYS A 134 63.50 -20.26 -42.90
CA LYS A 134 63.40 -21.61 -43.44
C LYS A 134 63.60 -21.66 -44.97
N ILE A 135 63.10 -20.67 -45.71
CA ILE A 135 63.33 -20.55 -47.15
C ILE A 135 64.81 -20.26 -47.42
N VAL A 136 65.40 -19.29 -46.72
CA VAL A 136 66.82 -18.94 -46.84
C VAL A 136 67.70 -20.14 -46.51
N GLY A 137 67.43 -20.83 -45.40
CA GLY A 137 68.14 -22.06 -45.02
C GLY A 137 68.03 -23.16 -46.07
N ARG A 138 66.87 -23.31 -46.71
CA ARG A 138 66.67 -24.29 -47.80
C ARG A 138 67.38 -23.90 -49.09
N THR A 139 67.43 -22.61 -49.44
CA THR A 139 68.19 -22.12 -50.61
C THR A 139 69.70 -22.18 -50.41
N ILE A 140 70.19 -22.11 -49.17
CA ILE A 140 71.62 -22.27 -48.85
C ILE A 140 72.03 -23.74 -48.98
N ASP A 141 71.13 -24.70 -48.73
CA ASP A 141 71.42 -26.13 -48.73
C ASP A 141 71.45 -26.76 -50.15
N GLU A 142 70.62 -26.29 -51.08
CA GLU A 142 70.53 -26.91 -52.43
C GLU A 142 71.51 -26.35 -53.48
N ALA A 143 72.18 -25.20 -53.25
CA ALA A 143 73.00 -24.58 -54.32
C ALA A 143 74.32 -23.87 -53.91
N ALA A 144 74.61 -23.60 -52.63
CA ALA A 144 75.56 -22.53 -52.31
C ALA A 144 76.87 -22.91 -51.59
N ASN A 145 77.14 -24.17 -51.25
CA ASN A 145 78.30 -24.46 -50.37
C ASN A 145 79.50 -25.21 -50.98
N ASN A 146 79.44 -25.63 -52.26
CA ASN A 146 80.60 -26.22 -52.93
C ASN A 146 81.31 -25.23 -53.87
N ASP A 147 80.57 -24.37 -54.59
CA ASP A 147 81.18 -23.46 -55.59
C ASP A 147 81.94 -22.26 -54.97
N ILE A 148 81.64 -21.90 -53.71
CA ILE A 148 82.33 -20.81 -52.99
C ILE A 148 83.63 -21.31 -52.33
N ILE A 149 83.65 -22.55 -51.84
CA ILE A 149 84.86 -23.16 -51.27
C ILE A 149 85.86 -23.48 -52.38
N ASP A 150 85.39 -23.99 -53.52
CA ASP A 150 86.28 -24.29 -54.66
C ASP A 150 86.90 -23.02 -55.27
N LYS A 151 86.20 -21.89 -55.27
CA LYS A 151 86.77 -20.60 -55.73
C LYS A 151 87.75 -19.98 -54.74
N LEU A 152 87.59 -20.19 -53.43
CA LEU A 152 88.57 -19.71 -52.43
C LEU A 152 89.84 -20.56 -52.40
N VAL A 153 89.73 -21.86 -52.68
CA VAL A 153 90.88 -22.78 -52.75
C VAL A 153 91.66 -22.61 -54.06
N ALA A 154 91.02 -22.13 -55.13
CA ALA A 154 91.68 -21.81 -56.40
C ALA A 154 92.46 -20.46 -56.41
N GLU A 155 92.34 -19.64 -55.37
CA GLU A 155 93.09 -18.39 -55.18
C GLU A 155 94.27 -18.51 -54.18
N LEU A 156 94.62 -19.72 -53.75
CA LEU A 156 95.88 -20.06 -53.08
C LEU A 156 96.78 -20.90 -53.99
#